data_AF-A0A958LV48-F1
#
_entry.id   AF-A0A958LV48-F1
#
_cell.length_a   1.000
_cell.length_b   1.000
_cell.length_c   1.000
_cell.angle_alpha   90.00
_cell.angle_beta   90.00
_cell.angle_gamma   90.00
#
_symmetry.space_group_name_H-M   'P 1'
#
loop_
_entity.id
_entity.type
_entity.pdbx_description
1 polymer ?
#
loop_
_entity_poly.entity_id
_entity_poly.type
_entity_poly.pdbx_seq_one_letter_code
_entity_poly.pdbx_strand_id
1 'polypeptide(L)'
;MDNRREDEGREKFECSWDDGYDDVPDLSVRGLKCSLLGRLIKLRGTVTRTSEVRPELKVGIFKCRTCGKLSKPIVQQFKYT
;
A
#
# COMPACT_ATOMS: atom_id res chain seq x y z
N MET A 1 13.44 -30.09 23.80
CA MET A 1 13.11 -30.21 22.37
C MET A 1 12.78 -28.81 21.88
N ASP A 2 13.84 -28.06 21.61
CA ASP A 2 13.79 -26.67 21.15
C ASP A 2 13.66 -26.70 19.63
N ASN A 3 12.47 -26.40 19.12
CA ASN A 3 12.14 -26.49 17.71
C ASN A 3 12.71 -25.25 16.99
N ARG A 4 14.04 -25.17 16.88
CA ARG A 4 14.74 -24.24 16.00
C ARG A 4 14.49 -24.68 14.56
N ARG A 5 13.34 -24.29 14.03
CA ARG A 5 13.08 -24.33 12.59
C ARG A 5 14.13 -23.44 11.94
N GLU A 6 14.98 -24.07 11.15
CA GLU A 6 16.01 -23.44 10.35
C GLU A 6 15.35 -22.36 9.47
N ASP A 7 15.68 -21.10 9.75
CA ASP A 7 15.26 -19.90 9.01
C ASP A 7 16.13 -19.75 7.72
N GLU A 8 16.51 -20.88 7.11
CA GLU A 8 17.32 -20.92 5.89
C GLU A 8 16.42 -20.78 4.66
N GLY A 9 16.40 -19.57 4.09
CA GLY A 9 15.85 -19.34 2.74
C GLY A 9 14.76 -18.29 2.64
N ARG A 10 14.41 -17.57 3.72
CA ARG A 10 13.51 -16.42 3.58
C ARG A 10 14.32 -15.18 3.25
N GLU A 11 14.45 -14.89 1.95
CA GLU A 11 15.01 -13.63 1.46
C GLU A 11 14.36 -12.47 2.20
N LYS A 12 15.15 -11.83 3.07
CA LYS A 12 14.68 -10.78 3.97
C LYS A 12 14.72 -9.49 3.17
N PHE A 13 13.63 -9.21 2.45
CA PHE A 13 13.47 -7.93 1.78
C PHE A 13 13.18 -6.85 2.82
N GLU A 14 14.25 -6.26 3.35
CA GLU A 14 14.18 -5.04 4.14
C GLU A 14 14.11 -3.86 3.16
N CYS A 15 12.91 -3.31 2.99
CA CYS A 15 12.74 -2.09 2.24
C CYS A 15 12.86 -0.92 3.22
N SER A 16 14.04 -0.31 3.30
CA SER A 16 14.24 0.98 3.95
C SER A 16 14.16 2.08 2.89
N TRP A 17 13.25 3.03 3.10
CA TRP A 17 13.12 4.21 2.27
C TRP A 17 13.58 5.39 3.12
N ASP A 18 14.61 6.09 2.65
CA ASP A 18 15.11 7.31 3.29
C ASP A 18 14.19 8.47 2.84
N ASP A 19 13.00 8.54 3.44
CA ASP A 19 11.97 9.50 3.06
C ASP A 19 12.20 10.91 3.67
N GLY A 20 13.27 11.12 4.44
CA GLY A 20 13.60 12.39 5.10
C GLY A 20 12.70 12.78 6.28
N TYR A 21 11.84 11.85 6.74
CA TYR A 21 10.98 12.00 7.91
C TYR A 21 11.55 11.17 9.07
N ASP A 22 12.45 11.77 9.86
CA ASP A 22 13.05 11.14 11.04
C ASP A 22 12.17 11.27 12.29
N ASP A 23 11.24 12.21 12.30
CA ASP A 23 10.38 12.56 13.44
C ASP A 23 9.06 11.76 13.49
N VAL A 24 8.81 10.85 12.54
CA VAL A 24 7.60 10.01 12.53
C VAL A 24 7.75 8.77 13.40
N PRO A 25 6.68 8.31 14.07
CA PRO A 25 6.74 7.14 14.92
C PRO A 25 7.04 5.87 14.11
N ASP A 26 8.07 5.15 14.54
CA ASP A 26 8.48 3.86 13.99
C ASP A 26 7.80 2.70 14.73
N LEU A 27 6.87 2.05 14.04
CA LEU A 27 5.97 1.05 14.60
C LEU A 27 6.26 -0.35 14.03
N SER A 28 6.08 -1.37 14.88
CA SER A 28 5.95 -2.75 14.42
C SER A 28 4.52 -3.02 13.94
N VAL A 29 4.32 -4.10 13.18
CA VAL A 29 2.97 -4.54 12.74
C VAL A 29 1.97 -4.66 13.90
N ARG A 30 2.43 -5.07 15.09
CA ARG A 30 1.57 -5.18 16.29
C ARG A 30 1.21 -3.83 16.92
N GLY A 31 1.94 -2.77 16.59
CA GLY A 31 1.71 -1.41 17.09
C GLY A 31 0.65 -0.63 16.30
N LEU A 32 0.15 -1.15 15.18
CA LEU A 32 -0.87 -0.50 14.38
C LEU A 32 -2.22 -0.47 15.10
N LYS A 33 -2.79 0.73 15.26
CA LYS A 33 -4.08 1.00 15.91
C LYS A 33 -4.93 1.92 15.03
N CYS A 34 -6.26 1.82 15.13
CA CYS A 34 -7.19 2.68 14.38
C CYS A 34 -7.03 4.19 14.70
N SER A 35 -6.44 4.54 15.83
CA SER A 35 -6.11 5.92 16.18
C SER A 35 -5.06 6.57 15.27
N LEU A 36 -4.33 5.76 14.49
CA LEU A 36 -3.29 6.22 13.57
C LEU A 36 -3.80 6.46 12.15
N LEU A 37 -5.08 6.21 11.88
CA LEU A 37 -5.66 6.47 10.55
C LEU A 37 -5.51 7.95 10.18
N GLY A 38 -5.05 8.20 8.96
CA GLY A 38 -4.81 9.56 8.44
C GLY A 38 -3.51 10.22 8.95
N ARG A 39 -2.63 9.49 9.63
CA ARG A 39 -1.32 10.00 10.08
C ARG A 39 -0.18 9.34 9.32
N LEU A 40 0.91 10.07 9.14
CA LEU A 40 2.16 9.55 8.61
C LEU A 40 2.85 8.69 9.67
N ILE A 41 3.28 7.47 9.32
CA ILE A 41 3.95 6.51 10.20
C ILE A 41 5.05 5.76 9.44
N LYS A 42 6.06 5.27 10.17
CA LYS A 42 7.07 4.34 9.66
C LYS A 42 6.73 2.93 10.16
N LEU A 43 6.73 1.93 9.27
CA LEU A 43 6.34 0.54 9.59
C LEU A 43 7.48 -0.42 9.28
N ARG A 44 7.88 -1.23 10.25
CA ARG A 44 8.87 -2.31 10.08
C ARG A 44 8.20 -3.69 10.05
N GLY A 45 8.60 -4.53 9.09
CA GLY A 45 8.11 -5.90 8.96
C GLY A 45 8.77 -6.67 7.81
N THR A 46 8.58 -7.99 7.80
CA THR A 46 9.09 -8.87 6.73
C THR A 46 8.04 -9.04 5.64
N VAL A 47 8.41 -8.83 4.38
CA VAL A 47 7.56 -9.11 3.23
C VAL A 47 7.46 -10.62 3.03
N THR A 48 6.22 -11.15 2.95
CA THR A 48 5.98 -12.61 2.87
C THR A 48 5.40 -13.05 1.53
N ARG A 49 4.76 -12.13 0.81
CA ARG A 49 4.13 -12.36 -0.49
C ARG A 49 4.09 -11.05 -1.28
N THR A 50 4.44 -11.11 -2.55
CA THR A 50 4.24 -10.03 -3.52
C THR A 50 3.16 -10.47 -4.52
N SER A 51 2.40 -9.52 -5.05
CA SER A 51 1.45 -9.76 -6.14
C SER A 51 1.96 -9.12 -7.43
N GLU A 52 1.46 -9.58 -8.57
CA GLU A 52 1.69 -8.92 -9.84
C GLU A 52 1.20 -7.46 -9.80
N VAL A 53 1.96 -6.56 -10.43
CA VAL A 53 1.60 -5.15 -10.57
C VAL A 53 0.44 -5.03 -11.56
N ARG A 54 -0.69 -4.49 -11.09
CA ARG A 54 -1.86 -4.18 -11.92
C ARG A 54 -2.09 -2.67 -11.93
N PRO A 55 -2.36 -2.05 -13.09
CA PRO A 55 -2.63 -0.61 -13.14
C PRO A 55 -3.96 -0.27 -12.45
N GLU A 56 -3.97 0.82 -11.68
CA GLU A 56 -5.16 1.35 -11.03
C GLU A 56 -5.69 2.58 -11.77
N LEU A 57 -6.98 2.62 -12.10
CA LEU A 57 -7.62 3.81 -12.65
C LEU A 57 -7.85 4.83 -11.53
N LYS A 58 -6.95 5.80 -11.39
CA LYS A 58 -7.12 6.91 -10.41
C LYS A 58 -8.06 8.00 -10.90
N VAL A 59 -7.99 8.34 -12.18
CA VAL A 59 -8.80 9.38 -12.80
C VAL A 59 -9.28 8.89 -14.16
N GLY A 60 -10.59 8.90 -14.37
CA GLY A 60 -11.23 8.45 -15.61
C GLY A 60 -11.97 9.59 -16.31
N ILE A 61 -12.01 9.52 -17.64
CA ILE A 61 -12.88 10.33 -18.49
C ILE A 61 -13.78 9.36 -19.25
N PHE A 62 -15.09 9.54 -19.12
CA PHE A 62 -16.09 8.62 -19.65
C PHE A 62 -16.79 9.24 -20.85
N LYS A 63 -17.01 8.42 -21.89
CA LYS A 63 -17.79 8.83 -23.05
C LYS A 63 -19.24 8.41 -22.85
N CYS A 64 -20.15 9.37 -22.89
CA CYS A 64 -21.59 9.08 -22.87
C CYS A 64 -21.97 8.31 -24.16
N ARG A 65 -22.67 7.18 -24.01
CA ARG A 65 -23.09 6.34 -25.15
C ARG A 65 -24.23 6.98 -25.98
N THR A 66 -25.03 7.84 -25.37
CA THR A 66 -26.19 8.46 -26.03
C THR A 66 -25.83 9.75 -26.76
N CYS A 67 -25.05 10.65 -26.12
CA CYS A 67 -24.70 11.95 -26.70
C CYS A 67 -23.25 12.06 -27.17
N GLY A 68 -22.41 11.04 -26.95
CA GLY A 68 -21.00 11.02 -27.35
C GLY A 68 -20.08 11.98 -26.59
N LYS A 69 -20.62 12.82 -25.70
CA LYS A 69 -19.86 13.81 -24.92
C LYS A 69 -18.96 13.14 -23.88
N LEU A 70 -17.80 13.73 -23.66
CA LEU A 70 -16.85 13.32 -22.62
C LEU A 70 -17.26 13.92 -21.26
N SER A 71 -17.11 13.13 -20.20
CA SER A 71 -17.23 13.60 -18.82
C SER A 71 -16.06 14.52 -18.46
N LYS A 72 -16.20 15.27 -17.38
CA LYS A 72 -15.03 15.85 -16.72
C LYS A 72 -14.16 14.73 -16.14
N PRO A 73 -12.88 14.98 -15.83
CA PRO A 73 -12.05 14.02 -15.10
C PRO A 73 -12.71 13.67 -13.76
N ILE A 74 -12.99 12.39 -13.54
CA ILE A 74 -13.61 11.90 -12.31
C ILE A 74 -12.58 11.07 -11.56
N VAL A 75 -12.31 11.46 -10.31
CA VAL A 75 -11.44 10.71 -9.39
C VAL A 75 -12.17 9.45 -8.94
N GLN A 76 -11.47 8.32 -8.98
CA GLN A 76 -12.00 7.01 -8.62
C GLN A 76 -11.33 6.54 -7.32
N GLN A 77 -12.10 5.93 -6.40
CA GLN A 77 -11.60 5.37 -5.15
C GLN A 77 -12.03 3.91 -5.02
N PHE A 78 -11.14 2.99 -5.37
CA PHE A 78 -11.32 1.53 -5.21
C PHE A 78 -12.61 0.93 -5.83
N LYS A 79 -13.32 1.69 -6.68
CA LYS A 79 -14.56 1.29 -7.36
C LYS A 79 -14.76 2.17 -8.59
N TYR A 80 -15.33 1.59 -9.66
CA TYR A 80 -15.81 2.34 -10.82
C TYR A 80 -17.09 3.12 -10.46
N THR A 81 -17.04 4.43 -10.68
CA THR A 81 -18.14 5.40 -10.55
C THR A 81 -18.38 6.10 -11.87
#